data_AF-A0A6P3RP10-F1
#
_entry.id   AF-A0A6P3RP10-F1
#
_cell.length_a   1.000
_cell.length_b   1.000
_cell.length_c   1.000
_cell.angle_alpha   90.00
_cell.angle_beta   90.00
_cell.angle_gamma   90.00
#
_symmetry.space_group_name_H-M   'P 1'
#
loop_
_entity.id
_entity.type
_entity.pdbx_description
1 polymer ?
#
loop_
_entity_poly.entity_id
_entity_poly.type
_entity_poly.pdbx_seq_one_letter_code
_entity_poly.pdbx_strand_id
1 'polypeptide(L)'
;MASQVRDLISEECRVAINQVASYELHVSDAYLSMACYYNEDTGAPLFASFFEDQAEVKREHAKQFLRYLRKREGKICLPVIKRPDLDNWGTGIQALESALELENKLTKLLQDLKTLASVNSETDLLRFMGKYLDKQKRNIGYLEQQLQYHKKLEKQAQEEDVFKKPAAKSDKET
;
A
#
# COMPACT_ATOMS: atom_id res chain seq x y z
N MET A 1 -12.09 11.21 46.27
CA MET A 1 -11.53 10.37 45.18
C MET A 1 -11.47 11.24 43.93
N ALA A 2 -10.33 11.92 43.69
CA ALA A 2 -10.15 12.70 42.48
C ALA A 2 -10.13 11.72 41.30
N SER A 3 -11.12 11.81 40.42
CA SER A 3 -11.13 11.11 39.15
C SER A 3 -9.82 11.43 38.44
N GLN A 4 -8.97 10.42 38.24
CA GLN A 4 -7.83 10.54 37.34
C GLN A 4 -8.34 11.15 36.05
N VAL A 5 -7.76 12.27 35.64
CA VAL A 5 -7.93 12.83 34.30
C VAL A 5 -7.45 11.72 33.36
N ARG A 6 -8.39 10.92 32.83
CA ARG A 6 -8.07 9.86 31.88
C ARG A 6 -7.57 10.54 30.63
N ASP A 7 -6.40 10.13 30.13
CA ASP A 7 -5.82 10.58 28.85
C ASP A 7 -6.66 10.08 27.67
N LEU A 8 -7.89 10.56 27.57
CA LEU A 8 -8.79 10.33 26.46
C LEU A 8 -8.14 10.93 25.20
N ILE A 9 -8.04 10.11 24.18
CA ILE A 9 -7.60 10.56 22.86
C ILE A 9 -8.58 11.58 22.29
N SER A 10 -8.07 12.64 21.64
CA SER A 10 -8.92 13.64 20.97
C SER A 10 -9.87 12.97 19.96
N GLU A 11 -11.06 13.56 19.77
CA GLU A 11 -12.06 13.04 18.85
C GLU A 11 -11.52 12.98 17.40
N GLU A 12 -10.82 14.03 16.99
CA GLU A 12 -10.20 14.13 15.66
C GLU A 12 -9.16 13.04 15.45
N CYS A 13 -8.29 12.81 16.46
CA CYS A 13 -7.29 11.75 16.41
C CYS A 13 -7.95 10.38 16.39
N ARG A 14 -9.02 10.17 17.16
CA ARG A 14 -9.80 8.93 17.17
C ARG A 14 -10.39 8.62 15.80
N VAL A 15 -11.02 9.60 15.17
CA VAL A 15 -11.60 9.45 13.83
C VAL A 15 -10.51 9.15 12.81
N ALA A 16 -9.40 9.89 12.84
CA ALA A 16 -8.29 9.70 11.92
C ALA A 16 -7.61 8.33 12.09
N ILE A 17 -7.47 7.80 13.32
CA ILE A 17 -6.95 6.44 13.52
C ILE A 17 -7.90 5.38 12.94
N ASN A 18 -9.21 5.54 13.12
CA ASN A 18 -10.17 4.62 12.51
C ASN A 18 -10.09 4.67 10.97
N GLN A 19 -9.89 5.85 10.39
CA GLN A 19 -9.68 6.02 8.95
C GLN A 19 -8.40 5.32 8.47
N VAL A 20 -7.28 5.53 9.17
CA VAL A 20 -6.00 4.84 8.86
C VAL A 20 -6.16 3.33 8.97
N ALA A 21 -6.77 2.83 10.05
CA ALA A 21 -6.98 1.39 10.25
C ALA A 21 -7.87 0.78 9.16
N SER A 22 -8.95 1.45 8.76
CA SER A 22 -9.79 0.98 7.66
C SER A 22 -9.04 1.02 6.32
N TYR A 23 -8.25 2.05 6.08
CA TYR A 23 -7.48 2.15 4.84
C TYR A 23 -6.35 1.12 4.77
N GLU A 24 -5.68 0.79 5.88
CA GLU A 24 -4.71 -0.32 5.95
C GLU A 24 -5.38 -1.68 5.62
N LEU A 25 -6.62 -1.91 6.07
CA LEU A 25 -7.40 -3.09 5.66
C LEU A 25 -7.74 -3.06 4.16
N HIS A 26 -8.11 -1.89 3.63
CA HIS A 26 -8.38 -1.74 2.20
C HIS A 26 -7.14 -2.04 1.34
N VAL A 27 -5.96 -1.56 1.74
CA VAL A 27 -4.69 -1.88 1.06
C VAL A 27 -4.36 -3.37 1.20
N SER A 28 -4.62 -3.97 2.37
CA SER A 28 -4.47 -5.41 2.58
C SER A 28 -5.33 -6.22 1.59
N ASP A 29 -6.61 -5.88 1.47
CA ASP A 29 -7.54 -6.56 0.55
C ASP A 29 -7.14 -6.38 -0.91
N ALA A 30 -6.62 -5.20 -1.28
CA ALA A 30 -6.11 -4.92 -2.62
C ALA A 30 -4.88 -5.77 -2.95
N TYR A 31 -3.91 -5.85 -2.02
CA TYR A 31 -2.74 -6.70 -2.20
C TYR A 31 -3.09 -8.19 -2.25
N LEU A 32 -4.02 -8.65 -1.42
CA LEU A 32 -4.48 -10.03 -1.50
C LEU A 32 -5.12 -10.32 -2.87
N SER A 33 -5.89 -9.36 -3.42
CA SER A 33 -6.46 -9.48 -4.76
C SER A 33 -5.39 -9.51 -5.85
N MET A 34 -4.34 -8.69 -5.76
CA MET A 34 -3.18 -8.76 -6.67
C MET A 34 -2.48 -10.11 -6.58
N ALA A 35 -2.28 -10.65 -5.37
CA ALA A 35 -1.66 -11.95 -5.16
C ALA A 35 -2.47 -13.09 -5.80
N CYS A 36 -3.80 -13.08 -5.64
CA CYS A 36 -4.67 -14.07 -6.29
C CYS A 36 -4.67 -13.95 -7.82
N TYR A 37 -4.52 -12.73 -8.35
CA TYR A 37 -4.45 -12.51 -9.79
C TYR A 37 -3.15 -13.05 -10.39
N TYR A 38 -2.01 -12.79 -9.76
CA TYR A 38 -0.71 -13.31 -10.20
C TYR A 38 -0.47 -14.72 -9.68
N ASN A 39 -1.15 -15.74 -10.20
CA ASN A 39 -0.92 -17.15 -9.83
C ASN A 39 0.06 -17.86 -10.82
N GLU A 40 0.27 -19.17 -10.66
CA GLU A 40 1.12 -19.98 -11.55
C GLU A 40 0.72 -19.86 -13.03
N ASP A 41 -0.58 -19.71 -13.34
CA ASP A 41 -1.10 -19.58 -14.71
C ASP A 41 -0.68 -18.25 -15.38
N THR A 42 -0.40 -17.21 -14.59
CA THR A 42 0.09 -15.92 -15.12
C THR A 42 1.61 -15.88 -15.34
N GLY A 43 2.35 -16.92 -14.92
CA GLY A 43 3.81 -16.98 -15.05
C GLY A 43 4.56 -15.97 -14.17
N ALA A 44 3.90 -15.35 -13.18
CA ALA A 44 4.47 -14.31 -12.32
C ALA A 44 4.49 -14.67 -10.81
N PRO A 45 4.98 -15.87 -10.41
CA PRO A 45 4.86 -16.35 -9.03
C PRO A 45 5.56 -15.47 -7.98
N LEU A 46 6.60 -14.72 -8.37
CA LEU A 46 7.29 -13.78 -7.46
C LEU A 46 6.41 -12.60 -7.05
N PHE A 47 5.51 -12.14 -7.92
CA PHE A 47 4.57 -11.07 -7.59
C PHE A 47 3.48 -11.58 -6.64
N ALA A 48 3.03 -12.83 -6.83
CA ALA A 48 2.08 -13.51 -5.95
C ALA A 48 2.52 -13.43 -4.49
N SER A 49 3.70 -13.97 -4.21
CA SER A 49 4.25 -14.07 -2.85
C SER A 49 4.51 -12.68 -2.25
N PHE A 50 5.02 -11.75 -3.07
CA PHE A 50 5.27 -10.38 -2.61
C PHE A 50 3.98 -9.70 -2.14
N PHE A 51 2.92 -9.74 -2.95
CA PHE A 51 1.66 -9.10 -2.61
C PHE A 51 0.95 -9.83 -1.45
N GLU A 52 1.05 -11.15 -1.35
CA GLU A 52 0.52 -11.90 -0.22
C GLU A 52 1.18 -11.48 1.10
N ASP A 53 2.52 -11.39 1.13
CA ASP A 53 3.26 -10.93 2.30
C ASP A 53 2.88 -9.49 2.69
N GLN A 54 2.77 -8.59 1.70
CA GLN A 54 2.34 -7.22 1.96
C GLN A 54 0.90 -7.14 2.48
N ALA A 55 0.00 -7.98 1.97
CA ALA A 55 -1.38 -8.04 2.46
C ALA A 55 -1.41 -8.34 3.97
N GLU A 56 -0.63 -9.32 4.43
CA GLU A 56 -0.56 -9.68 5.84
C GLU A 56 0.08 -8.59 6.72
N VAL A 57 1.13 -7.94 6.22
CA VAL A 57 1.76 -6.80 6.91
C VAL A 57 0.75 -5.67 7.15
N LYS A 58 -0.02 -5.31 6.13
CA LYS A 58 -1.04 -4.24 6.21
C LYS A 58 -2.18 -4.61 7.13
N ARG A 59 -2.61 -5.87 7.10
CA ARG A 59 -3.61 -6.41 8.03
C ARG A 59 -3.16 -6.32 9.48
N GLU A 60 -1.89 -6.64 9.77
CA GLU A 60 -1.36 -6.51 11.12
C GLU A 60 -1.20 -5.03 11.52
N HIS A 61 -0.81 -4.14 10.60
CA HIS A 61 -0.79 -2.70 10.89
C HIS A 61 -2.16 -2.18 11.31
N ALA A 62 -3.22 -2.51 10.57
CA ALA A 62 -4.59 -2.15 10.94
C ALA A 62 -4.96 -2.63 12.35
N LYS A 63 -4.66 -3.91 12.66
CA LYS A 63 -4.90 -4.48 14.01
C LYS A 63 -4.15 -3.71 15.09
N GLN A 64 -2.94 -3.26 14.84
CA GLN A 64 -2.16 -2.50 15.81
C GLN A 64 -2.74 -1.10 16.07
N PHE A 65 -3.21 -0.39 15.05
CA PHE A 65 -3.94 0.88 15.23
C PHE A 65 -5.24 0.68 16.02
N LEU A 66 -5.98 -0.40 15.75
CA LEU A 66 -7.20 -0.74 16.51
C LEU A 66 -6.89 -1.11 17.97
N ARG A 67 -5.82 -1.86 18.21
CA ARG A 67 -5.34 -2.17 19.57
C ARG A 67 -4.93 -0.89 20.31
N TYR A 68 -4.30 0.06 19.62
CA TYR A 68 -3.97 1.37 20.19
C TYR A 68 -5.23 2.13 20.62
N LEU A 69 -6.24 2.24 19.75
CA LEU A 69 -7.53 2.86 20.10
C LEU A 69 -8.18 2.19 21.30
N ARG A 70 -8.25 0.85 21.30
CA ARG A 70 -8.80 0.08 22.42
C ARG A 70 -8.09 0.39 23.73
N LYS A 71 -6.75 0.48 23.71
CA LYS A 71 -5.94 0.81 24.90
C LYS A 71 -6.23 2.22 25.43
N ARG A 72 -6.58 3.17 24.55
CA ARG A 72 -6.98 4.55 24.92
C ARG A 72 -8.48 4.68 25.20
N GLU A 73 -9.20 3.55 25.41
CA GLU A 73 -10.66 3.49 25.58
C GLU A 73 -11.45 4.18 24.43
N GLY A 74 -10.85 4.28 23.25
CA GLY A 74 -11.44 4.92 22.08
C GLY A 74 -12.48 4.05 21.38
N LYS A 75 -13.56 4.67 20.92
CA LYS A 75 -14.58 4.01 20.09
C LYS A 75 -13.98 3.55 18.75
N ILE A 76 -14.24 2.30 18.39
CA ILE A 76 -13.88 1.72 17.10
C ILE A 76 -15.08 1.87 16.16
N CYS A 77 -14.87 2.62 15.07
CA CYS A 77 -15.83 2.88 14.02
C CYS A 77 -15.09 2.82 12.68
N LEU A 78 -14.90 1.62 12.12
CA LEU A 78 -14.23 1.47 10.83
C LEU A 78 -15.16 1.98 9.71
N PRO A 79 -14.78 3.03 8.96
CA PRO A 79 -15.55 3.45 7.80
C PRO A 79 -15.54 2.35 6.74
N VAL A 80 -16.66 2.19 6.03
CA VAL A 80 -16.75 1.30 4.88
C VAL A 80 -15.98 1.94 3.72
N ILE A 81 -15.00 1.21 3.19
CA ILE A 81 -14.28 1.59 1.98
C ILE A 81 -14.69 0.58 0.91
N LYS A 82 -15.16 1.09 -0.24
CA LYS A 82 -15.49 0.22 -1.37
C LYS A 82 -14.24 -0.58 -1.75
N ARG A 83 -14.39 -1.90 -1.89
CA ARG A 83 -13.33 -2.75 -2.43
C ARG A 83 -12.95 -2.24 -3.83
N PRO A 84 -11.67 -2.28 -4.22
CA PRO A 84 -11.32 -1.99 -5.60
C PRO A 84 -12.06 -2.95 -6.53
N ASP A 85 -12.70 -2.43 -7.58
CA ASP A 85 -13.33 -3.23 -8.64
C ASP A 85 -12.24 -3.75 -9.59
N LEU A 86 -11.30 -4.54 -9.08
CA LEU A 86 -10.09 -4.92 -9.81
C LEU A 86 -10.01 -6.44 -9.89
N ASP A 87 -10.76 -7.00 -10.84
CA ASP A 87 -10.63 -8.41 -11.25
C ASP A 87 -9.44 -8.61 -12.20
N ASN A 88 -8.82 -7.53 -12.68
CA ASN A 88 -7.69 -7.54 -13.58
C ASN A 88 -6.66 -6.46 -13.18
N TRP A 89 -5.46 -6.90 -12.78
CA TRP A 89 -4.35 -6.02 -12.38
C TRP A 89 -3.34 -5.78 -13.51
N GLY A 90 -3.57 -6.36 -14.69
CA GLY A 90 -2.77 -6.13 -15.88
C GLY A 90 -1.35 -6.68 -15.78
N THR A 91 -0.38 -5.95 -16.33
CA THR A 91 1.03 -6.32 -16.25
C THR A 91 1.62 -6.02 -14.87
N GLY A 92 2.75 -6.64 -14.52
CA GLY A 92 3.42 -6.36 -13.24
C GLY A 92 3.76 -4.88 -13.03
N ILE A 93 4.03 -4.13 -14.11
CA ILE A 93 4.23 -2.67 -14.06
C ILE A 93 2.93 -1.97 -13.62
N GLN A 94 1.79 -2.32 -14.20
CA GLN A 94 0.49 -1.73 -13.86
C GLN A 94 0.08 -2.05 -12.42
N ALA A 95 0.36 -3.27 -11.94
CA ALA A 95 0.13 -3.63 -10.54
C ALA A 95 1.03 -2.85 -9.57
N LEU A 96 2.31 -2.66 -9.91
CA LEU A 96 3.23 -1.84 -9.10
C LEU A 96 2.81 -0.36 -9.08
N GLU A 97 2.32 0.18 -10.19
CA GLU A 97 1.75 1.54 -10.25
C GLU A 97 0.51 1.67 -9.35
N SER A 98 -0.40 0.70 -9.44
CA SER A 98 -1.59 0.64 -8.59
C SER A 98 -1.22 0.52 -7.10
N ALA A 99 -0.21 -0.29 -6.78
CA ALA A 99 0.33 -0.42 -5.43
C ALA A 99 0.88 0.92 -4.91
N LEU A 100 1.64 1.65 -5.73
CA LEU A 100 2.16 2.97 -5.36
C LEU A 100 1.04 3.98 -5.10
N GLU A 101 -0.03 3.99 -5.90
CA GLU A 101 -1.17 4.88 -5.68
C GLU A 101 -1.84 4.61 -4.33
N LEU A 102 -2.07 3.34 -4.01
CA LEU A 102 -2.63 2.91 -2.72
C LEU A 102 -1.74 3.37 -1.56
N GLU A 103 -0.43 3.15 -1.64
CA GLU A 103 0.55 3.50 -0.62
C GLU A 103 0.74 5.02 -0.46
N ASN A 104 0.66 5.78 -1.55
CA ASN A 104 0.71 7.24 -1.50
C ASN A 104 -0.51 7.82 -0.78
N LYS A 105 -1.70 7.27 -1.02
CA LYS A 105 -2.90 7.67 -0.30
C LYS A 105 -2.84 7.28 1.18
N LEU A 106 -2.31 6.10 1.53
CA LEU A 106 -2.05 5.72 2.93
C LEU A 106 -1.06 6.69 3.59
N THR A 107 0.00 7.08 2.88
CA THR A 107 0.99 8.04 3.37
C THR A 107 0.35 9.38 3.70
N LYS A 108 -0.54 9.87 2.85
CA LYS A 108 -1.30 11.10 3.12
C LYS A 108 -2.10 10.99 4.42
N LEU A 109 -2.86 9.90 4.61
CA LEU A 109 -3.62 9.66 5.84
C LEU A 109 -2.74 9.60 7.08
N LEU A 110 -1.55 8.99 7.00
CA LEU A 110 -0.59 8.94 8.09
C LEU A 110 0.00 10.33 8.41
N GLN A 111 0.27 11.17 7.40
CA GLN A 111 0.74 12.55 7.63
C GLN A 111 -0.37 13.43 8.22
N ASP A 112 -1.61 13.27 7.76
CA ASP A 112 -2.77 13.99 8.30
C ASP A 112 -2.97 13.63 9.77
N LEU A 113 -2.91 12.33 10.11
CA LEU A 113 -2.97 11.86 11.51
C LEU A 113 -1.82 12.39 12.36
N LYS A 114 -0.58 12.43 11.81
CA LYS A 114 0.58 12.98 12.52
C LYS A 114 0.39 14.46 12.83
N THR A 115 -0.15 15.22 11.88
CA THR A 115 -0.43 16.64 12.02
C THR A 115 -1.49 16.87 13.10
N LEU A 116 -2.60 16.12 13.06
CA LEU A 116 -3.64 16.16 14.09
C LEU A 116 -3.10 15.81 15.48
N ALA A 117 -2.28 14.77 15.58
CA ALA A 117 -1.67 14.36 16.84
C ALA A 117 -0.76 15.47 17.40
N SER A 118 -0.04 16.19 16.52
CA SER A 118 0.82 17.32 16.93
C SER A 118 -0.01 18.51 17.42
N VAL A 119 -1.07 18.87 16.70
CA VAL A 119 -1.98 19.97 17.08
C VAL A 119 -2.67 19.70 18.42
N ASN A 120 -3.11 18.45 18.64
CA ASN A 120 -3.77 18.04 19.88
C ASN A 120 -2.81 17.66 21.00
N SER A 121 -1.49 17.85 20.82
CA SER A 121 -0.46 17.50 21.81
C SER A 121 -0.49 16.02 22.25
N GLU A 122 -0.89 15.12 21.36
CA GLU A 122 -0.96 13.66 21.57
C GLU A 122 0.42 13.02 21.43
N THR A 123 1.30 13.27 22.40
CA THR A 123 2.70 12.81 22.38
C THR A 123 2.85 11.29 22.26
N ASP A 124 1.98 10.53 22.92
CA ASP A 124 1.99 9.06 22.86
C ASP A 124 1.55 8.53 21.50
N LEU A 125 0.65 9.22 20.81
CA LEU A 125 0.23 8.86 19.46
C LEU A 125 1.36 9.13 18.48
N LEU A 126 2.02 10.29 18.58
CA LEU A 126 3.19 10.62 17.77
C LEU A 126 4.30 9.55 17.91
N ARG A 127 4.59 9.14 19.15
CA ARG A 127 5.56 8.08 19.45
C ARG A 127 5.15 6.74 18.83
N PHE A 128 3.87 6.37 18.97
CA PHE A 128 3.33 5.14 18.39
C PHE A 128 3.44 5.13 16.86
N MET A 129 3.15 6.27 16.21
CA MET A 129 3.15 6.41 14.76
C MET A 129 4.54 6.37 14.12
N GLY A 130 5.59 6.76 14.85
CA GLY A 130 6.95 6.89 14.29
C GLY A 130 7.38 5.65 13.50
N LYS A 131 7.20 4.45 14.06
CA LYS A 131 7.55 3.19 13.38
C LYS A 131 6.78 2.95 12.08
N TYR A 132 5.53 3.42 11.98
CA TYR A 132 4.71 3.25 10.77
C TYR A 132 5.11 4.22 9.68
N LEU A 133 5.47 5.46 10.04
CA LEU A 133 5.99 6.45 9.09
C LEU A 133 7.31 5.97 8.46
N ASP A 134 8.21 5.41 9.27
CA ASP A 134 9.49 4.86 8.77
C ASP A 134 9.29 3.62 7.90
N LYS A 135 8.35 2.75 8.26
CA LYS A 135 7.96 1.60 7.43
C LYS A 135 7.35 2.06 6.11
N GLN A 136 6.47 3.06 6.15
CA GLN A 136 5.80 3.60 4.99
C GLN A 136 6.80 4.19 3.98
N LYS A 137 7.77 4.97 4.46
CA LYS A 137 8.85 5.51 3.63
C LYS A 137 9.67 4.42 2.95
N ARG A 138 10.00 3.35 3.69
CA ARG A 138 10.72 2.20 3.14
C ARG A 138 9.90 1.44 2.10
N ASN A 139 8.61 1.25 2.34
CA ASN A 139 7.72 0.53 1.42
C ASN A 139 7.59 1.27 0.08
N ILE A 140 7.34 2.59 0.12
CA ILE A 140 7.28 3.41 -1.10
C ILE A 140 8.60 3.36 -1.86
N GLY A 141 9.73 3.58 -1.18
CA GLY A 141 11.03 3.53 -1.85
C GLY A 141 11.33 2.17 -2.50
N TYR A 142 10.91 1.08 -1.87
CA TYR A 142 11.02 -0.26 -2.46
C TYR A 142 10.16 -0.41 -3.72
N LEU A 143 8.88 -0.02 -3.67
CA LEU A 143 7.98 -0.11 -4.81
C LEU A 143 8.44 0.77 -5.98
N GLU A 144 8.92 1.99 -5.70
CA GLU A 144 9.49 2.89 -6.72
C GLU A 144 10.71 2.27 -7.40
N GLN A 145 11.59 1.63 -6.62
CA GLN A 145 12.76 0.93 -7.14
C GLN A 145 12.35 -0.26 -8.03
N GLN A 146 11.40 -1.08 -7.59
CA GLN A 146 10.88 -2.20 -8.39
C GLN A 146 10.26 -1.71 -9.69
N LEU A 147 9.43 -0.66 -9.63
CA LEU A 147 8.80 -0.09 -10.81
C LEU A 147 9.84 0.40 -11.83
N GLN A 148 10.88 1.12 -11.37
CA GLN A 148 11.96 1.56 -12.24
C GLN A 148 12.73 0.40 -12.86
N TYR A 149 12.98 -0.66 -12.09
CA TYR A 149 13.68 -1.85 -12.57
C TYR A 149 12.88 -2.56 -13.68
N HIS A 150 11.59 -2.82 -13.46
CA HIS A 150 10.74 -3.48 -14.45
C HIS A 150 10.55 -2.63 -15.72
N LYS A 151 10.41 -1.30 -15.59
CA LYS A 151 10.37 -0.39 -16.75
C LYS A 151 11.67 -0.41 -17.58
N LYS A 152 12.83 -0.63 -16.96
CA LYS A 152 14.10 -0.77 -17.70
C LYS A 152 14.17 -2.10 -18.45
N LEU A 153 13.76 -3.20 -17.82
CA LEU A 153 13.72 -4.51 -18.47
C LEU A 153 12.78 -4.53 -19.68
N GLU A 154 11.61 -3.91 -19.56
CA GLU A 154 10.65 -3.82 -20.67
C GLU A 154 11.25 -3.06 -21.87
N LYS A 155 11.95 -1.94 -21.64
CA LYS A 155 12.63 -1.19 -22.71
C LYS A 155 13.72 -2.01 -23.40
N GLN A 156 14.54 -2.73 -22.62
CA GLN A 156 15.59 -3.59 -23.17
C GLN A 156 15.01 -4.72 -24.03
N ALA A 157 13.94 -5.36 -23.56
CA ALA A 157 13.24 -6.39 -24.33
C ALA A 157 12.67 -5.83 -25.65
N GLN A 158 12.10 -4.62 -25.63
CA GLN A 158 11.60 -3.95 -26.83
C GLN A 158 12.72 -3.62 -27.82
N GLU A 159 13.87 -3.12 -27.34
CA GLU A 159 15.04 -2.81 -28.17
C GLU A 159 15.63 -4.07 -28.83
N GLU A 160 15.70 -5.19 -28.09
CA GLU A 160 16.15 -6.47 -28.62
C GLU A 160 15.19 -7.08 -29.66
N ASP A 161 13.88 -6.90 -29.47
CA ASP A 161 12.86 -7.42 -30.39
C ASP A 161 12.80 -6.60 -31.70
N VAL A 162 13.08 -5.30 -31.63
CA VAL A 162 13.27 -4.43 -32.82
C VAL A 162 14.46 -4.88 -33.66
N PHE A 163 15.56 -5.33 -33.03
CA PHE A 163 16.75 -5.82 -33.74
C PHE A 163 16.56 -7.22 -34.36
N LYS A 164 15.57 -8.00 -33.90
CA LYS A 164 15.28 -9.36 -34.39
C LYS A 164 14.27 -9.43 -35.54
N LYS A 165 13.58 -8.34 -35.91
CA LYS A 165 12.75 -8.32 -37.13
C LYS A 165 13.64 -8.30 -38.39
N PRO A 166 13.66 -9.36 -39.23
CA PRO A 166 14.51 -9.38 -40.41
C PRO A 166 13.99 -8.45 -41.51
N ALA A 167 14.92 -7.89 -42.28
CA ALA A 167 14.70 -7.30 -43.58
C ALA A 167 14.02 -8.32 -44.52
N ALA A 168 12.69 -8.35 -44.54
CA ALA A 168 11.91 -9.12 -45.48
C ALA A 168 11.13 -8.16 -46.39
N LYS A 169 11.76 -7.83 -47.54
CA LYS A 169 11.26 -7.32 -48.84
C LYS A 169 12.45 -6.59 -49.49
N SER A 170 12.92 -6.88 -50.70
CA SER A 170 12.28 -7.51 -51.85
C SER A 170 13.33 -8.05 -52.82
N ASP A 171 13.39 -9.37 -53.00
CA ASP A 171 13.89 -9.97 -54.25
C ASP A 171 12.73 -10.76 -54.86
N LYS A 172 12.06 -10.11 -55.81
CA LYS A 172 11.21 -10.65 -56.89
C LYS A 172 11.15 -9.56 -57.94
N GLU A 173 11.32 -9.77 -59.23
CA GLU A 173 11.78 -10.86 -60.09
C GLU A 173 11.85 -10.15 -61.47
N THR A 174 12.90 -10.41 -62.25
CA THR A 174 13.01 -10.09 -63.68
C THR A 174 11.91 -10.73 -64.51
#